data_AF-A0A3B8SQD5-F1
#
_entry.id   AF-A0A3B8SQD5-F1
#
_cell.length_a   1.000
_cell.length_b   1.000
_cell.length_c   1.000
_cell.angle_alpha   90.00
_cell.angle_beta   90.00
_cell.angle_gamma   90.00
#
_symmetry.space_group_name_H-M   'P 1'
#
loop_
_entity.id
_entity.type
_entity.pdbx_description
1 polymer ?
#
loop_
_entity_poly.entity_id
_entity_poly.type
_entity_poly.pdbx_seq_one_letter_code
_entity_poly.pdbx_strand_id
1 'polypeptide(L)'
;YYYGNIYKQSVEEILEIAKNKIFINHNKLLFNEECSKCGYLYVCKTGCPFVKNTYKQNKSYTCKLQQQMYKDRNINKDEYNDEFVYEYLNKMRCVDISNYIPKKKELDYPSLEEIINADKHLKYLYDSSSFILDIDGNEYELSSQITKQFRENVFITPISKVKIYMKKEMIGYECDYPENNSLYIMILSGNLVTYGDEGRTKQRHVTTHQIYKGVLDNINSDRDGWYMVDITNLIKEYKDNYSKDKTNNIFFTTSALRDYHYNKQKNN
;
A
#
# COMPACT_ATOMS: atom_id res chain seq x y z
N TYR A 1 36.36 0.45 2.10
CA TYR A 1 35.33 1.32 1.48
C TYR A 1 35.93 1.88 0.20
N TYR A 2 35.98 1.05 -0.85
CA TYR A 2 36.51 1.41 -2.17
C TYR A 2 35.33 1.62 -3.12
N TYR A 3 35.25 2.76 -3.81
CA TYR A 3 34.10 3.11 -4.65
C TYR A 3 34.41 3.10 -6.14
N GLY A 4 35.69 3.18 -6.51
CA GLY A 4 36.13 3.05 -7.89
C GLY A 4 37.45 3.77 -8.13
N ASN A 5 37.81 3.90 -9.40
CA ASN A 5 39.03 4.56 -9.85
C ASN A 5 38.67 5.61 -10.92
N ILE A 6 38.94 6.87 -10.62
CA ILE A 6 38.65 8.02 -11.50
C ILE A 6 39.36 7.96 -12.87
N TYR A 7 40.43 7.15 -13.00
CA TYR A 7 41.14 6.97 -14.26
C TYR A 7 40.57 5.82 -15.11
N LYS A 8 39.66 5.01 -14.56
CA LYS A 8 39.09 3.83 -15.22
C LYS A 8 37.57 3.88 -15.38
N GLN A 9 36.90 4.71 -14.60
CA GLN A 9 35.44 4.75 -14.46
C GLN A 9 34.97 6.19 -14.52
N SER A 10 33.74 6.40 -14.98
CA SER A 10 33.12 7.72 -14.97
C SER A 10 32.81 8.16 -13.53
N VAL A 11 32.65 9.47 -13.32
CA VAL A 11 32.27 10.01 -12.02
C VAL A 11 30.89 9.47 -11.60
N GLU A 12 29.95 9.39 -12.55
CA GLU A 12 28.60 8.86 -12.34
C GLU A 12 28.64 7.41 -11.86
N GLU A 13 29.46 6.56 -12.49
CA GLU A 13 29.62 5.16 -12.09
C GLU A 13 30.16 5.04 -10.66
N ILE A 14 31.17 5.83 -10.31
CA ILE A 14 31.78 5.82 -8.96
C ILE A 14 30.75 6.28 -7.92
N LEU A 15 29.96 7.31 -8.23
CA LEU A 15 28.92 7.81 -7.34
C LEU A 15 27.78 6.79 -7.15
N GLU A 16 27.37 6.10 -8.20
CA GLU A 16 26.34 5.06 -8.12
C GLU A 16 26.83 3.87 -7.28
N ILE A 17 28.09 3.43 -7.47
CA ILE A 17 28.71 2.40 -6.62
C ILE A 17 28.79 2.86 -5.17
N ALA A 18 29.16 4.12 -4.92
CA ALA A 18 29.24 4.67 -3.57
C ALA A 18 27.87 4.69 -2.88
N LYS A 19 26.84 5.18 -3.57
CA LYS A 19 25.44 5.20 -3.09
C LYS A 19 24.98 3.80 -2.71
N ASN A 20 25.14 2.82 -3.60
CA ASN A 20 24.73 1.44 -3.36
C ASN A 20 25.49 0.81 -2.18
N LYS A 21 26.81 1.03 -2.09
CA LYS A 21 27.60 0.52 -0.95
C LYS A 21 27.19 1.16 0.37
N ILE A 22 26.92 2.46 0.40
CA ILE A 22 26.45 3.13 1.62
C ILE A 22 25.07 2.60 2.04
N PHE A 23 24.14 2.48 1.10
CA PHE A 23 22.81 1.92 1.35
C PHE A 23 22.89 0.49 1.93
N ILE A 24 23.66 -0.40 1.31
CA ILE A 24 23.87 -1.76 1.81
C ILE A 24 24.46 -1.73 3.23
N ASN A 25 25.44 -0.86 3.48
CA ASN A 25 26.07 -0.77 4.78
C ASN A 25 25.14 -0.22 5.86
N HIS A 26 24.18 0.65 5.54
CA HIS A 26 23.12 1.02 6.49
C HIS A 26 22.27 -0.21 6.84
N ASN A 27 21.98 -1.08 5.87
CA ASN A 27 21.05 -2.20 6.04
C ASN A 27 21.65 -3.51 6.57
N LYS A 28 22.95 -3.55 6.90
CA LYS A 28 23.59 -4.73 7.52
C LYS A 28 23.10 -5.05 8.93
N LEU A 29 22.67 -4.04 9.67
CA LEU A 29 22.13 -4.16 11.02
C LEU A 29 20.74 -3.56 11.04
N LEU A 30 19.85 -4.10 11.88
CA LEU A 30 18.48 -3.61 12.05
C LEU A 30 18.45 -2.15 12.49
N PHE A 31 17.34 -1.47 12.20
CA PHE A 31 17.14 -0.10 12.65
C PHE A 31 16.90 -0.11 14.16
N ASN A 32 17.55 0.79 14.90
CA ASN A 32 17.38 0.87 16.34
C ASN A 32 16.19 1.77 16.67
N GLU A 33 15.19 1.24 17.37
CA GLU A 33 13.95 1.97 17.71
C GLU A 33 14.17 3.23 18.56
N GLU A 34 15.27 3.35 19.30
CA GLU A 34 15.55 4.60 20.01
C GLU A 34 15.83 5.75 19.04
N CYS A 35 16.25 5.43 17.80
CA CYS A 35 16.47 6.43 16.77
C CYS A 35 15.14 6.98 16.23
N SER A 36 14.06 6.18 16.20
CA SER A 36 12.74 6.69 15.80
C SER A 36 12.12 7.62 16.84
N LYS A 37 12.49 7.49 18.11
CA LYS A 37 11.94 8.32 19.20
C LYS A 37 12.83 9.51 19.59
N CYS A 38 13.97 9.69 18.91
CA CYS A 38 15.03 10.60 19.34
C CYS A 38 14.69 12.09 19.13
N GLY A 39 14.00 12.44 18.04
CA GLY A 39 13.76 13.82 17.62
C GLY A 39 14.94 14.48 16.88
N TYR A 40 16.13 13.86 16.89
CA TYR A 40 17.32 14.35 16.17
C TYR A 40 17.69 13.50 14.95
N LEU A 41 16.80 12.61 14.52
CA LEU A 41 17.07 11.75 13.36
C LEU A 41 17.30 12.58 12.09
N TYR A 42 16.60 13.72 11.96
CA TYR A 42 16.73 14.64 10.84
C TYR A 42 18.13 15.24 10.66
N VAL A 43 18.87 15.36 11.77
CA VAL A 43 20.25 15.82 11.76
C VAL A 43 21.22 14.66 11.61
N CYS A 44 21.10 13.64 12.47
CA CYS A 44 22.15 12.63 12.59
C CYS A 44 22.03 11.51 11.56
N LYS A 45 20.82 11.24 11.02
CA LYS A 45 20.55 10.19 10.02
C LYS A 45 21.11 8.82 10.41
N THR A 46 21.05 8.49 11.71
CA THR A 46 21.64 7.28 12.36
C THR A 46 23.17 7.18 12.38
N GLY A 47 23.88 8.27 12.05
CA GLY A 47 25.33 8.34 12.06
C GLY A 47 26.02 7.50 10.98
N CYS A 48 27.34 7.39 11.09
CA CYS A 48 28.17 6.72 10.10
C CYS A 48 27.96 5.18 10.10
N PRO A 49 27.57 4.55 8.97
CA PRO A 49 27.36 3.11 8.91
C PRO A 49 28.67 2.32 9.03
N PHE A 50 29.82 2.89 8.64
CA PHE A 50 31.14 2.26 8.81
C PHE A 50 31.39 1.91 10.27
N VAL A 51 31.29 2.93 11.12
CA VAL A 51 31.51 2.83 12.55
C VAL A 51 30.58 1.78 13.16
N LYS A 52 29.28 1.87 12.86
CA LYS A 52 28.27 0.93 13.35
C LYS A 52 28.60 -0.52 12.99
N ASN A 53 29.02 -0.75 11.74
CA ASN A 53 29.36 -2.09 11.27
C ASN A 53 30.65 -2.62 11.89
N THR A 54 31.67 -1.78 12.09
CA THR A 54 32.92 -2.17 12.77
C THR A 54 32.68 -2.58 14.21
N TYR A 55 31.85 -1.83 14.94
CA TYR A 55 31.50 -2.14 16.33
C TYR A 55 30.36 -3.16 16.47
N LYS A 56 29.77 -3.62 15.35
CA LYS A 56 28.58 -4.49 15.32
C LYS A 56 27.40 -3.94 16.16
N GLN A 57 27.23 -2.62 16.16
CA GLN A 57 26.16 -1.93 16.88
C GLN A 57 25.20 -1.27 15.91
N ASN A 58 23.89 -1.39 16.18
CA ASN A 58 22.85 -0.75 15.38
C ASN A 58 22.65 0.74 15.71
N LYS A 59 23.36 1.26 16.70
CA LYS A 59 23.35 2.66 17.15
C LYS A 59 24.76 3.24 17.12
N SER A 60 24.88 4.53 16.79
CA SER A 60 26.17 5.22 16.82
C SER A 60 26.68 5.34 18.26
N TYR A 61 27.93 4.92 18.53
CA TYR A 61 28.54 5.08 19.85
C TYR A 61 28.67 6.57 20.26
N THR A 62 28.73 7.47 19.28
CA THR A 62 28.77 8.93 19.51
C THR A 62 27.41 9.57 19.75
N CYS A 63 26.32 8.79 19.77
CA CYS A 63 24.95 9.34 19.81
C CYS A 63 24.72 10.32 20.97
N LYS A 64 25.13 9.96 22.20
CA LYS A 64 24.96 10.84 23.38
C LYS A 64 25.77 12.13 23.27
N LEU A 65 27.00 12.04 22.76
CA LEU A 65 27.85 13.20 22.52
C LEU A 65 27.23 14.13 21.47
N GLN A 66 26.72 13.58 20.36
CA GLN A 66 26.05 14.35 19.32
C GLN A 66 24.80 15.05 19.85
N GLN A 67 23.98 14.38 20.66
CA GLN A 67 22.82 14.98 21.30
C GLN A 67 23.20 16.19 22.18
N GLN A 68 24.29 16.08 22.96
CA GLN A 68 24.77 17.21 23.75
C GLN A 68 25.25 18.36 22.86
N MET A 69 26.03 18.05 21.82
CA MET A 69 26.49 19.03 20.84
C MET A 69 25.35 19.76 20.10
N TYR A 70 24.20 19.10 19.90
CA TYR A 70 23.00 19.68 19.32
C TYR A 70 22.33 20.65 20.31
N LYS A 71 22.20 20.25 21.58
CA LYS A 71 21.68 21.12 22.64
C LYS A 71 22.53 22.38 22.81
N ASP A 72 23.85 22.23 22.85
CA ASP A 72 24.79 23.35 23.02
C ASP A 72 24.71 24.35 21.84
N ARG A 73 24.23 23.92 20.68
CA ARG A 73 24.00 24.73 19.48
C ARG A 73 22.56 25.20 19.31
N ASN A 74 21.70 24.99 20.31
CA ASN A 74 20.27 25.29 20.25
C ASN A 74 19.55 24.62 19.07
N ILE A 75 19.99 23.42 18.68
CA ILE A 75 19.27 22.59 17.71
C ILE A 75 18.14 21.89 18.45
N ASN A 76 16.90 22.22 18.10
CA ASN A 76 15.71 21.65 18.69
C ASN A 76 15.43 20.25 18.16
N LYS A 77 14.61 19.50 18.89
CA LYS A 77 14.06 18.26 18.35
C LYS A 77 13.02 18.60 17.28
N ASP A 78 12.89 17.72 16.31
CA ASP A 78 11.86 17.82 15.28
C ASP A 78 10.46 17.62 15.89
N GLU A 79 9.59 18.59 15.67
CA GLU A 79 8.17 18.53 16.08
C GLU A 79 7.39 17.50 15.25
N TYR A 80 7.83 17.25 14.00
CA TYR A 80 7.24 16.30 13.06
C TYR A 80 8.12 15.05 12.91
N ASN A 81 8.76 14.63 14.00
CA ASN A 81 9.70 13.52 14.00
C ASN A 81 9.13 12.24 13.37
N ASP A 82 7.83 11.96 13.52
CA ASP A 82 7.19 10.80 12.91
C ASP A 82 7.25 10.84 11.37
N GLU A 83 7.03 12.02 10.77
CA GLU A 83 7.16 12.23 9.32
C GLU A 83 8.59 12.02 8.85
N PHE A 84 9.56 12.59 9.57
CA PHE A 84 10.96 12.43 9.19
C PHE A 84 11.42 10.98 9.33
N VAL A 85 11.01 10.29 10.39
CA VAL A 85 11.30 8.87 10.58
C VAL A 85 10.73 8.07 9.42
N TYR A 86 9.46 8.27 9.07
CA TYR A 86 8.83 7.59 7.95
C TYR A 86 9.62 7.80 6.64
N GLU A 87 9.93 9.04 6.30
CA GLU A 87 10.66 9.37 5.07
C GLU A 87 12.06 8.76 5.05
N TYR A 88 12.78 8.83 6.19
CA TYR A 88 14.11 8.26 6.32
C TYR A 88 14.10 6.74 6.17
N LEU A 89 13.16 6.05 6.82
CA LEU A 89 13.04 4.60 6.72
C LEU A 89 12.71 4.18 5.29
N ASN A 90 11.72 4.83 4.66
CA ASN A 90 11.29 4.54 3.30
C ASN A 90 12.44 4.71 2.27
N LYS A 91 13.32 5.70 2.46
CA LYS A 91 14.41 5.99 1.51
C LYS A 91 15.72 5.24 1.80
N MET A 92 16.04 4.97 3.07
CA MET A 92 17.39 4.53 3.46
C MET A 92 17.41 3.13 4.09
N ARG A 93 16.25 2.52 4.37
CA ARG A 93 16.15 1.28 5.14
C ARG A 93 15.30 0.23 4.44
N CYS A 94 15.72 -1.02 4.53
CA CYS A 94 14.94 -2.20 4.12
C CYS A 94 14.22 -2.75 5.35
N VAL A 95 13.22 -2.02 5.85
CA VAL A 95 12.41 -2.41 7.00
C VAL A 95 10.93 -2.28 6.65
N ASP A 96 10.09 -3.04 7.34
CA ASP A 96 8.64 -2.81 7.30
C ASP A 96 8.31 -1.43 7.87
N ILE A 97 7.82 -0.54 7.01
CA ILE A 97 7.50 0.84 7.34
C ILE A 97 6.07 1.01 7.88
N SER A 98 5.25 -0.05 7.86
CA SER A 98 3.83 0.00 8.26
C SER A 98 3.64 0.57 9.66
N ASN A 99 4.57 0.27 10.57
CA ASN A 99 4.55 0.74 11.96
C ASN A 99 5.00 2.21 12.16
N TYR A 100 5.46 2.87 11.11
CA TYR A 100 6.06 4.21 11.18
C TYR A 100 5.26 5.26 10.39
N ILE A 101 4.05 4.91 9.93
CA ILE A 101 3.23 5.81 9.13
C ILE A 101 2.77 6.98 10.02
N PRO A 102 3.03 8.24 9.62
CA PRO A 102 2.70 9.40 10.45
C PRO A 102 1.19 9.51 10.61
N LYS A 103 0.72 9.68 11.85
CA LYS A 103 -0.69 9.96 12.11
C LYS A 103 -0.91 11.46 12.05
N LYS A 104 -1.72 11.91 11.09
CA LYS A 104 -2.17 13.31 11.03
C LYS A 104 -2.93 13.66 12.31
N LYS A 105 -2.49 14.71 13.00
CA LYS A 105 -3.26 15.36 14.08
C LYS A 105 -4.02 16.55 13.49
N GLU A 106 -5.06 16.30 12.70
CA GLU A 106 -6.01 17.36 12.36
C GLU A 106 -7.03 17.47 13.51
N LEU A 107 -7.05 18.62 14.20
CA LEU A 107 -7.84 18.84 15.42
C LEU A 107 -9.26 19.38 15.14
N ASP A 108 -9.49 19.94 13.96
CA ASP A 108 -10.72 20.71 13.68
C ASP A 108 -11.84 19.89 12.99
N TYR A 109 -11.52 18.70 12.49
CA TYR A 109 -12.49 17.83 11.81
C TYR A 109 -12.31 16.38 12.25
N PRO A 110 -13.39 15.59 12.33
CA PRO A 110 -13.28 14.17 12.56
C PRO A 110 -12.48 13.53 11.43
N SER A 111 -11.53 12.67 11.81
CA SER A 111 -10.76 11.85 10.90
C SER A 111 -11.69 10.93 10.09
N LEU A 112 -11.21 10.48 8.92
CA LEU A 112 -11.95 9.51 8.11
C LEU A 112 -12.30 8.24 8.90
N GLU A 113 -11.39 7.78 9.76
CA GLU A 113 -11.62 6.63 10.64
C GLU A 113 -12.78 6.88 11.61
N GLU A 114 -12.86 8.07 12.20
CA GLU A 114 -13.97 8.46 13.08
C GLU A 114 -15.30 8.55 12.31
N ILE A 115 -15.30 9.10 11.10
CA ILE A 115 -16.50 9.16 10.24
C ILE A 115 -16.98 7.74 9.88
N ILE A 116 -16.08 6.84 9.48
CA ILE A 116 -16.40 5.45 9.14
C ILE A 116 -16.94 4.70 10.37
N ASN A 117 -16.33 4.89 11.54
CA ASN A 117 -16.75 4.21 12.77
C ASN A 117 -18.09 4.73 13.32
N ALA A 118 -18.41 6.01 13.08
CA ALA A 118 -19.68 6.61 13.50
C ALA A 118 -20.87 6.17 12.61
N ASP A 119 -20.62 5.88 11.34
CA ASP A 119 -21.65 5.51 10.37
C ASP A 119 -21.84 3.98 10.28
N LYS A 120 -23.04 3.53 10.67
CA LYS A 120 -23.42 2.11 10.68
C LYS A 120 -23.38 1.45 9.30
N HIS A 121 -23.56 2.23 8.23
CA HIS A 121 -23.58 1.73 6.85
C HIS A 121 -22.15 1.67 6.27
N LEU A 122 -21.27 2.61 6.65
CA LEU A 122 -19.91 2.68 6.10
C LEU A 122 -18.96 1.63 6.68
N LYS A 123 -19.18 1.18 7.91
CA LYS A 123 -18.31 0.20 8.57
C LYS A 123 -18.02 -1.04 7.71
N TYR A 124 -19.02 -1.55 7.01
CA TYR A 124 -18.89 -2.76 6.17
C TYR A 124 -18.26 -2.49 4.81
N LEU A 125 -18.48 -1.30 4.25
CA LEU A 125 -17.89 -0.87 2.98
C LEU A 125 -16.36 -0.74 3.08
N TYR A 126 -15.86 -0.38 4.26
CA TYR A 126 -14.44 -0.17 4.52
C TYR A 126 -13.78 -1.30 5.33
N ASP A 127 -14.48 -2.42 5.59
CA ASP A 127 -13.90 -3.58 6.27
C ASP A 127 -12.78 -4.20 5.42
N SER A 128 -11.57 -4.22 5.97
CA SER A 128 -10.39 -4.78 5.31
C SER A 128 -10.42 -6.31 5.22
N SER A 129 -11.37 -6.95 5.89
CA SER A 129 -11.50 -8.41 5.93
C SER A 129 -12.66 -8.95 5.09
N SER A 130 -13.36 -8.11 4.32
CA SER A 130 -14.54 -8.54 3.54
C SER A 130 -14.21 -9.31 2.26
N PHE A 131 -13.04 -9.04 1.68
CA PHE A 131 -12.58 -9.65 0.44
C PHE A 131 -11.14 -10.14 0.60
N ILE A 132 -10.85 -11.33 0.07
CA ILE A 132 -9.50 -11.91 0.06
C ILE A 132 -9.18 -12.35 -1.36
N LEU A 133 -8.08 -11.85 -1.91
CA LEU A 133 -7.54 -12.31 -3.17
C LEU A 133 -6.52 -13.42 -2.87
N ASP A 134 -6.69 -14.59 -3.47
CA ASP A 134 -5.69 -15.66 -3.45
C ASP A 134 -5.01 -15.71 -4.82
N ILE A 135 -3.67 -15.64 -4.79
CA ILE A 135 -2.83 -15.83 -5.97
C ILE A 135 -1.82 -16.93 -5.66
N ASP A 136 -1.95 -18.05 -6.36
CA ASP A 136 -1.07 -19.21 -6.23
C ASP A 136 -0.95 -19.72 -4.77
N GLY A 137 -2.04 -19.60 -3.99
CA GLY A 137 -2.10 -20.00 -2.58
C GLY A 137 -1.61 -18.94 -1.59
N ASN A 138 -1.24 -17.74 -2.05
CA ASN A 138 -0.92 -16.60 -1.18
C ASN A 138 -2.16 -15.71 -1.04
N GLU A 139 -2.61 -15.48 0.18
CA GLU A 139 -3.78 -14.67 0.49
C GLU A 139 -3.43 -13.19 0.72
N TYR A 140 -4.25 -12.31 0.16
CA TYR A 140 -4.14 -10.86 0.30
C TYR A 140 -5.50 -10.29 0.74
N GLU A 141 -5.56 -9.76 1.95
CA GLU A 141 -6.74 -9.04 2.46
C GLU A 141 -6.91 -7.71 1.72
N LEU A 142 -8.07 -7.52 1.11
CA LEU A 142 -8.34 -6.34 0.31
C LEU A 142 -9.02 -5.26 1.15
N SER A 143 -8.38 -4.10 1.21
CA SER A 143 -8.88 -2.90 1.88
C SER A 143 -9.26 -1.82 0.87
N SER A 144 -10.15 -0.92 1.29
CA SER A 144 -10.52 0.25 0.50
C SER A 144 -9.31 1.13 0.20
N GLN A 145 -9.23 1.64 -1.02
CA GLN A 145 -8.12 2.51 -1.45
C GLN A 145 -8.03 3.82 -0.66
N ILE A 146 -9.13 4.24 -0.02
CA ILE A 146 -9.17 5.47 0.77
C ILE A 146 -8.52 5.25 2.14
N THR A 147 -8.62 4.04 2.69
CA THR A 147 -8.06 3.69 4.01
C THR A 147 -6.69 3.03 3.91
N LYS A 148 -6.33 2.47 2.75
CA LYS A 148 -5.05 1.78 2.56
C LYS A 148 -3.89 2.77 2.60
N GLN A 149 -2.93 2.52 3.48
CA GLN A 149 -1.80 3.44 3.70
C GLN A 149 -0.61 3.19 2.74
N PHE A 150 -0.53 2.01 2.13
CA PHE A 150 0.52 1.65 1.18
C PHE A 150 -0.04 0.82 0.01
N ARG A 151 0.63 0.89 -1.13
CA ARG A 151 0.23 0.12 -2.31
C ARG A 151 0.97 -1.22 -2.34
N GLU A 152 0.21 -2.31 -2.32
CA GLU A 152 0.72 -3.64 -2.60
C GLU A 152 0.58 -3.94 -4.09
N ASN A 153 1.62 -4.53 -4.67
CA ASN A 153 1.62 -4.96 -6.06
C ASN A 153 1.87 -6.46 -6.09
N VAL A 154 1.07 -7.16 -6.88
CA VAL A 154 1.16 -8.60 -7.10
C VAL A 154 1.46 -8.87 -8.57
N PHE A 155 2.24 -9.92 -8.84
CA PHE A 155 2.62 -10.33 -10.18
C PHE A 155 1.88 -11.60 -10.55
N ILE A 156 1.13 -11.55 -11.66
CA ILE A 156 0.36 -12.69 -12.15
C ILE A 156 1.03 -13.20 -13.43
N THR A 157 1.28 -14.49 -13.50
CA THR A 157 1.87 -15.16 -14.67
C THR A 157 0.81 -15.93 -15.45
N PRO A 158 1.09 -16.38 -16.69
CA PRO A 158 0.14 -17.19 -17.46
C PRO A 158 -0.26 -18.52 -16.80
N ILE A 159 0.55 -19.03 -15.87
CA ILE A 159 0.26 -20.26 -15.11
C ILE A 159 -0.39 -19.98 -13.75
N SER A 160 -0.42 -18.72 -13.32
CA SER A 160 -0.97 -18.35 -12.02
C SER A 160 -2.46 -18.67 -11.94
N LYS A 161 -2.89 -19.10 -10.75
CA LYS A 161 -4.28 -19.28 -10.37
C LYS A 161 -4.71 -18.14 -9.47
N VAL A 162 -5.87 -17.57 -9.78
CA VAL A 162 -6.38 -16.39 -9.08
C VAL A 162 -7.80 -16.68 -8.62
N LYS A 163 -8.03 -16.64 -7.31
CA LYS A 163 -9.35 -16.77 -6.71
C LYS A 163 -9.69 -15.51 -5.92
N ILE A 164 -10.97 -15.16 -5.88
CA ILE A 164 -11.49 -14.11 -5.01
C ILE A 164 -12.46 -14.73 -4.03
N TYR A 165 -12.27 -14.43 -2.75
CA TYR A 165 -13.20 -14.75 -1.68
C TYR A 165 -13.95 -13.49 -1.27
N MET A 166 -15.25 -13.62 -1.04
CA MET A 166 -16.12 -12.57 -0.52
C MET A 166 -16.97 -13.14 0.61
N LYS A 167 -17.04 -12.49 1.77
CA LYS A 167 -17.96 -12.92 2.85
C LYS A 167 -19.40 -12.95 2.34
N LYS A 168 -20.16 -13.99 2.67
CA LYS A 168 -21.54 -14.15 2.15
C LYS A 168 -22.48 -13.00 2.52
N GLU A 169 -22.34 -12.47 3.74
CA GLU A 169 -23.09 -11.31 4.23
C GLU A 169 -22.95 -10.05 3.35
N MET A 170 -21.84 -9.91 2.62
CA MET A 170 -21.62 -8.76 1.73
C MET A 170 -22.70 -8.59 0.67
N ILE A 171 -23.36 -9.69 0.27
CA ILE A 171 -24.41 -9.65 -0.74
C ILE A 171 -25.70 -8.98 -0.24
N GLY A 172 -25.87 -8.90 1.09
CA GLY A 172 -27.03 -8.29 1.73
C GLY A 172 -26.81 -6.84 2.20
N TYR A 173 -25.57 -6.35 2.24
CA TYR A 173 -25.31 -4.98 2.69
C TYR A 173 -25.78 -3.93 1.68
N GLU A 174 -26.43 -2.87 2.19
CA GLU A 174 -27.04 -1.78 1.40
C GLU A 174 -27.84 -2.29 0.19
N CYS A 175 -28.55 -3.41 0.35
CA CYS A 175 -29.28 -4.06 -0.74
C CYS A 175 -30.68 -4.50 -0.31
N ASP A 176 -31.69 -3.85 -0.87
CA ASP A 176 -33.11 -4.20 -0.64
C ASP A 176 -33.49 -5.55 -1.27
N TYR A 177 -32.79 -5.96 -2.34
CA TYR A 177 -33.07 -7.18 -3.11
C TYR A 177 -31.81 -8.04 -3.32
N PRO A 178 -31.34 -8.77 -2.27
CA PRO A 178 -30.07 -9.51 -2.32
C PRO A 178 -29.99 -10.58 -3.44
N GLU A 179 -31.12 -11.16 -3.84
CA GLU A 179 -31.18 -12.15 -4.93
C GLU A 179 -30.73 -11.60 -6.29
N ASN A 180 -30.93 -10.30 -6.52
CA ASN A 180 -30.51 -9.62 -7.74
C ASN A 180 -29.13 -8.97 -7.62
N ASN A 181 -28.49 -9.08 -6.45
CA ASN A 181 -27.16 -8.53 -6.23
C ASN A 181 -26.09 -9.45 -6.82
N SER A 182 -24.89 -8.90 -7.03
CA SER A 182 -23.79 -9.61 -7.65
C SER A 182 -22.45 -9.18 -7.11
N LEU A 183 -21.49 -10.10 -7.12
CA LEU A 183 -20.07 -9.76 -7.04
C LEU A 183 -19.72 -8.96 -8.30
N TYR A 184 -19.21 -7.75 -8.10
CA TYR A 184 -18.88 -6.80 -9.15
C TYR A 184 -17.36 -6.65 -9.23
N ILE A 185 -16.79 -7.07 -10.36
CA ILE A 185 -15.35 -7.08 -10.61
C ILE A 185 -15.04 -6.05 -11.70
N MET A 186 -14.14 -5.11 -11.42
CA MET A 186 -13.61 -4.19 -12.44
C MET A 186 -12.13 -4.42 -12.67
N ILE A 187 -11.73 -4.47 -13.93
CA ILE A 187 -10.33 -4.50 -14.31
C ILE A 187 -10.01 -3.20 -15.06
N LEU A 188 -9.04 -2.45 -14.54
CA LEU A 188 -8.54 -1.21 -15.11
C LEU A 188 -7.09 -1.38 -15.56
N SER A 189 -6.80 -0.93 -16.78
CA SER A 189 -5.45 -0.91 -17.32
C SER A 189 -4.66 0.27 -16.76
N GLY A 190 -3.34 0.10 -16.62
CA GLY A 190 -2.42 1.20 -16.30
C GLY A 190 -2.36 2.28 -17.39
N ASN A 191 -2.90 2.01 -18.58
CA ASN A 191 -3.02 2.97 -19.66
C ASN A 191 -4.11 3.99 -19.33
N LEU A 192 -3.85 5.27 -19.63
CA LEU A 192 -4.77 6.36 -19.34
C LEU A 192 -5.66 6.67 -20.54
N VAL A 193 -6.86 7.18 -20.26
CA VAL A 193 -7.79 7.74 -21.23
C VAL A 193 -8.33 9.06 -20.71
N THR A 194 -8.52 10.01 -21.61
CA THR A 194 -9.13 11.32 -21.30
C THR A 194 -10.47 11.38 -22.00
N TYR A 195 -11.53 11.71 -21.26
CA TYR A 195 -12.89 11.84 -21.80
C TYR A 195 -13.71 12.85 -21.00
N GLY A 196 -14.79 13.34 -21.62
CA GLY A 196 -15.65 14.39 -21.09
C GLY A 196 -15.11 15.79 -21.35
N ASP A 197 -16.01 16.76 -21.40
CA ASP A 197 -15.70 18.17 -21.70
C ASP A 197 -14.78 18.80 -20.64
N GLU A 198 -14.75 18.22 -19.44
CA GLU A 198 -13.88 18.60 -18.32
C GLU A 198 -12.42 18.12 -18.47
N GLY A 199 -12.09 17.32 -19.50
CA GLY A 199 -10.71 16.89 -19.76
C GLY A 199 -10.11 15.96 -18.69
N ARG A 200 -10.93 15.22 -17.94
CA ARG A 200 -10.45 14.35 -16.86
C ARG A 200 -9.74 13.11 -17.40
N THR A 201 -8.53 12.87 -16.90
CA THR A 201 -7.74 11.68 -17.22
C THR A 201 -7.96 10.59 -16.17
N LYS A 202 -8.33 9.38 -16.61
CA LYS A 202 -8.57 8.20 -15.76
C LYS A 202 -7.88 6.96 -16.33
N GLN A 203 -7.73 5.93 -15.51
CA GLN A 203 -7.31 4.62 -16.00
C GLN A 203 -8.34 4.06 -16.98
N ARG A 204 -7.87 3.38 -18.03
CA ARG A 204 -8.72 2.77 -19.04
C ARG A 204 -9.45 1.58 -18.43
N HIS A 205 -10.78 1.62 -18.52
CA HIS A 205 -11.62 0.48 -18.18
C HIS A 205 -11.40 -0.65 -19.19
N VAL A 206 -11.01 -1.84 -18.71
CA VAL A 206 -10.79 -3.02 -19.57
C VAL A 206 -12.07 -3.85 -19.62
N THR A 207 -12.59 -4.23 -18.45
CA THR A 207 -13.82 -5.01 -18.36
C THR A 207 -14.51 -4.81 -17.02
N THR A 208 -15.82 -5.03 -17.03
CA THR A 208 -16.63 -5.28 -15.84
C THR A 208 -17.18 -6.69 -15.95
N HIS A 209 -17.01 -7.49 -14.90
CA HIS A 209 -17.64 -8.80 -14.79
C HIS A 209 -18.53 -8.86 -13.56
N GLN A 210 -19.74 -9.38 -13.71
CA GLN A 210 -20.71 -9.52 -12.63
C GLN A 210 -21.11 -10.98 -12.46
N ILE A 211 -21.10 -11.45 -11.22
CA ILE A 211 -21.51 -12.80 -10.87
C ILE A 211 -22.63 -12.69 -9.85
N TYR A 212 -23.85 -12.98 -10.31
CA TYR A 212 -25.06 -12.85 -9.51
C TYR A 212 -25.13 -13.87 -8.39
N LYS A 213 -25.83 -13.52 -7.31
CA LYS A 213 -26.01 -14.37 -6.13
C LYS A 213 -26.41 -15.80 -6.48
N GLY A 214 -27.36 -15.98 -7.40
CA GLY A 214 -27.78 -17.32 -7.83
C GLY A 214 -26.65 -18.18 -8.45
N VAL A 215 -25.64 -17.56 -9.06
CA VAL A 215 -24.44 -18.26 -9.52
C VAL A 215 -23.49 -18.50 -8.35
N LEU A 216 -23.27 -17.50 -7.49
CA LEU A 216 -22.41 -17.59 -6.31
C LEU A 216 -22.85 -18.70 -5.34
N ASP A 217 -24.16 -18.87 -5.15
CA ASP A 217 -24.74 -19.90 -4.28
C ASP A 217 -24.49 -21.32 -4.78
N ASN A 218 -24.25 -21.49 -6.08
CA ASN A 218 -23.95 -22.77 -6.71
C ASN A 218 -22.45 -23.09 -6.78
N ILE A 219 -21.58 -22.13 -6.44
CA ILE A 219 -20.14 -22.36 -6.41
C ILE A 219 -19.75 -22.82 -5.01
N ASN A 220 -19.15 -24.01 -4.93
CA ASN A 220 -18.62 -24.52 -3.68
C ASN A 220 -17.39 -23.71 -3.25
N SER A 221 -17.49 -23.06 -2.09
CA SER A 221 -16.33 -22.50 -1.41
C SER A 221 -15.67 -23.57 -0.54
N ASP A 222 -14.34 -23.53 -0.50
CA ASP A 222 -13.50 -24.26 0.44
C ASP A 222 -13.43 -23.60 1.83
N ARG A 223 -14.14 -22.47 2.04
CA ARG A 223 -14.21 -21.74 3.31
C ARG A 223 -15.65 -21.46 3.73
N ASP A 224 -15.99 -21.87 4.94
CA ASP A 224 -17.34 -21.62 5.48
C ASP A 224 -17.60 -20.14 5.73
N GLY A 225 -18.80 -19.67 5.37
CA GLY A 225 -19.18 -18.25 5.43
C GLY A 225 -18.71 -17.39 4.25
N TRP A 226 -18.05 -17.97 3.24
CA TRP A 226 -17.51 -17.25 2.08
C TRP A 226 -18.07 -17.76 0.76
N TYR A 227 -18.18 -16.85 -0.20
CA TYR A 227 -18.20 -17.19 -1.61
C TYR A 227 -16.77 -17.28 -2.12
N MET A 228 -16.51 -18.20 -3.04
CA MET A 228 -15.23 -18.34 -3.74
C MET A 228 -15.48 -18.32 -5.24
N VAL A 229 -14.71 -17.54 -5.98
CA VAL A 229 -14.77 -17.50 -7.44
C VAL A 229 -13.37 -17.61 -8.00
N ASP A 230 -13.15 -18.57 -8.89
CA ASP A 230 -11.95 -18.63 -9.71
C ASP A 230 -12.07 -17.62 -10.87
N ILE A 231 -11.23 -16.58 -10.84
CA ILE A 231 -11.19 -15.52 -11.86
C ILE A 231 -9.99 -15.65 -12.79
N THR A 232 -9.27 -16.79 -12.74
CA THR A 232 -8.07 -17.04 -13.55
C THR A 232 -8.33 -16.82 -15.04
N ASN A 233 -9.45 -17.34 -15.54
CA ASN A 233 -9.81 -17.22 -16.95
C ASN A 233 -10.20 -15.78 -17.31
N LEU A 234 -10.89 -15.07 -16.42
CA LEU A 234 -11.20 -13.65 -16.61
C LEU A 234 -9.92 -12.82 -16.75
N ILE A 235 -8.92 -13.07 -15.90
CA ILE A 235 -7.63 -12.38 -16.00
C ILE A 235 -6.93 -12.71 -17.32
N LYS A 236 -6.94 -13.98 -17.74
CA LYS A 236 -6.28 -14.45 -18.97
C LYS A 236 -6.94 -13.91 -20.23
N GLU A 237 -8.26 -13.79 -20.25
CA GLU A 237 -9.04 -13.31 -21.39
C GLU A 237 -8.57 -11.92 -21.83
N TYR A 238 -8.30 -11.03 -20.88
CA TYR A 238 -7.91 -9.64 -21.18
C TYR A 238 -6.41 -9.37 -21.12
N LYS A 239 -5.55 -10.40 -21.12
CA LYS A 239 -4.09 -10.26 -20.96
C LYS A 239 -3.44 -9.23 -21.90
N ASP A 240 -3.94 -9.12 -23.14
CA ASP A 240 -3.38 -8.24 -24.17
C ASP A 240 -3.87 -6.78 -24.04
N ASN A 241 -4.83 -6.52 -23.15
CA ASN A 241 -5.39 -5.19 -22.87
C ASN A 241 -4.77 -4.51 -21.64
N TYR A 242 -3.95 -5.25 -20.89
CA TYR A 242 -3.23 -4.71 -19.74
C TYR A 242 -2.04 -3.87 -20.17
N SER A 243 -1.72 -2.87 -19.36
CA SER A 243 -0.48 -2.11 -19.53
C SER A 243 0.71 -2.98 -19.12
N LYS A 244 1.77 -2.96 -19.94
CA LYS A 244 3.02 -3.68 -19.67
C LYS A 244 4.00 -2.85 -18.84
N ASP A 245 3.90 -1.53 -18.94
CA ASP A 245 4.85 -0.59 -18.33
C ASP A 245 4.29 0.10 -17.07
N LYS A 246 2.97 0.02 -16.86
CA LYS A 246 2.26 0.66 -15.74
C LYS A 246 1.41 -0.35 -14.99
N THR A 247 1.26 -0.14 -13.69
CA THR A 247 0.46 -1.02 -12.83
C THR A 247 -1.02 -0.98 -13.22
N ASN A 248 -1.59 -2.16 -13.42
CA ASN A 248 -3.03 -2.38 -13.63
C ASN A 248 -3.74 -2.53 -12.27
N ASN A 249 -5.03 -2.28 -12.20
CA ASN A 249 -5.80 -2.40 -10.97
C ASN A 249 -7.01 -3.32 -11.16
N ILE A 250 -7.29 -4.14 -10.17
CA ILE A 250 -8.52 -4.92 -10.07
C ILE A 250 -9.29 -4.48 -8.82
N PHE A 251 -10.60 -4.32 -8.96
CA PHE A 251 -11.48 -3.87 -7.88
C PHE A 251 -12.61 -4.86 -7.70
N PHE A 252 -13.02 -5.03 -6.45
CA PHE A 252 -14.11 -5.89 -6.05
C PHE A 252 -15.07 -5.10 -5.17
N THR A 253 -16.36 -5.28 -5.42
CA THR A 253 -17.46 -4.74 -4.61
C THR A 253 -18.72 -5.56 -4.92
N THR A 254 -19.88 -5.16 -4.40
CA THR A 254 -21.17 -5.66 -4.88
C THR A 254 -21.85 -4.60 -5.75
N SER A 255 -22.74 -5.03 -6.64
CA SER A 255 -23.50 -4.09 -7.49
C SER A 255 -24.30 -3.11 -6.65
N ALA A 256 -24.95 -3.58 -5.59
CA ALA A 256 -25.71 -2.72 -4.68
C ALA A 256 -24.84 -1.64 -4.00
N LEU A 257 -23.67 -2.02 -3.48
CA LEU A 257 -22.74 -1.07 -2.85
C LEU A 257 -22.19 -0.05 -3.86
N ARG A 258 -21.96 -0.49 -5.10
CA ARG A 258 -21.55 0.40 -6.19
C ARG A 258 -22.64 1.41 -6.53
N ASP A 259 -23.89 0.97 -6.65
CA ASP A 259 -25.02 1.85 -6.97
C ASP A 259 -25.32 2.82 -5.83
N TYR A 260 -25.21 2.36 -4.58
CA TYR A 260 -25.30 3.23 -3.40
C TYR A 260 -24.27 4.37 -3.45
N HIS A 261 -23.02 4.07 -3.81
CA HIS A 261 -21.97 5.08 -3.97
C HIS A 261 -22.33 6.13 -5.05
N TYR A 262 -22.84 5.71 -6.20
CA TYR A 262 -23.23 6.62 -7.28
C TYR A 262 -24.47 7.45 -6.94
N ASN A 263 -25.47 6.85 -6.30
CA ASN A 263 -26.68 7.56 -5.88
C ASN A 263 -26.37 8.65 -4.85
N LYS A 264 -25.47 8.36 -3.90
CA LYS A 264 -24.98 9.37 -2.95
C LYS A 264 -24.25 10.51 -3.65
N GLN A 265 -23.40 10.22 -4.64
CA GLN A 265 -22.74 11.26 -5.44
C GLN A 265 -23.70 12.12 -6.25
N LYS A 266 -24.78 11.53 -6.78
CA LYS A 266 -25.78 12.25 -7.57
C LYS A 266 -26.65 13.21 -6.72
N ASN A 267 -26.85 12.87 -5.45
CA ASN A 267 -27.66 13.64 -4.52
C ASN A 267 -26.87 14.76 -3.80
N ASN A 268 -25.55 14.83 -4.01
CA ASN A 268 -24.66 15.88 -3.53
C ASN A 268 -24.30 16.84 -4.67
#